data_AF-A0AAN7UCR0-F1
#
_entry.id   AF-A0AAN7UCR0-F1
#
_cell.length_a   1.000
_cell.length_b   1.000
_cell.length_c   1.000
_cell.angle_alpha   90.00
_cell.angle_beta   90.00
_cell.angle_gamma   90.00
#
_symmetry.space_group_name_H-M   'P 1'
#
loop_
_entity.id
_entity.type
_entity.pdbx_description
1 polymer ?
#
loop_
_entity_poly.entity_id
_entity_poly.type
_entity_poly.pdbx_seq_one_letter_code
_entity_poly.pdbx_strand_id
1 'polypeptide(L)'
;MDARLINPEATGAERTRQALDPSGWIIEKLENPNTDHRPEDLIGEFQFAFLVGMHLGNFSCLEQWFFLATQLIFRSYDLTVDRPQQARNLIQTFHAQLLYNERYLQGDILELMPEQARKLRLALTTYKTRLDEKLQALGDHCTPEQQTVGMAFSSLESWLWRFGWDLKGEYVRSGNVMLEDGEMVQAEVSDFEDEDERGEFAPTVVEMENGTEVGLLSWDT
;
A
#
# COMPACT_ATOMS: atom_id res chain seq x y z
N MET A 1 3.84 -7.59 -16.22
CA MET A 1 3.91 -8.79 -15.37
C MET A 1 2.54 -8.94 -14.70
N ASP A 2 1.73 -9.93 -15.09
CA ASP A 2 0.47 -10.25 -14.38
C ASP A 2 0.77 -11.28 -13.28
N ALA A 3 1.62 -10.90 -12.31
CA ALA A 3 1.74 -11.67 -11.10
C ALA A 3 0.49 -11.38 -10.25
N ARG A 4 -0.44 -12.33 -10.17
CA ARG A 4 -1.60 -12.20 -9.30
C ARG A 4 -1.09 -12.18 -7.86
N LEU A 5 -1.24 -11.03 -7.20
CA LEU A 5 -0.93 -10.82 -5.77
C LEU A 5 -1.86 -11.60 -4.83
N ILE A 6 -2.90 -12.23 -5.40
CA ILE A 6 -3.94 -12.97 -4.69
C ILE A 6 -3.82 -14.44 -5.08
N ASN A 7 -3.88 -15.33 -4.09
CA ASN A 7 -3.96 -16.77 -4.33
C ASN A 7 -5.24 -17.10 -5.11
N PRO A 8 -5.17 -17.75 -6.29
CA PRO A 8 -6.34 -18.07 -7.09
C PRO A 8 -7.35 -19.01 -6.39
N GLU A 9 -6.92 -19.74 -5.37
CA GLU A 9 -7.76 -20.62 -4.55
C GLU A 9 -8.40 -19.89 -3.35
N ALA A 10 -8.03 -18.63 -3.08
CA ALA A 10 -8.61 -17.85 -2.00
C ALA A 10 -10.08 -17.51 -2.28
N THR A 11 -10.94 -17.67 -1.28
CA THR A 11 -12.39 -17.41 -1.37
C THR A 11 -12.87 -16.52 -0.24
N GLY A 12 -13.96 -15.79 -0.48
CA GLY A 12 -14.62 -14.94 0.52
C GLY A 12 -13.66 -13.94 1.18
N ALA A 13 -13.68 -13.91 2.52
CA ALA A 13 -12.90 -12.99 3.33
C ALA A 13 -11.37 -13.14 3.17
N GLU A 14 -10.87 -14.33 2.83
CA GLU A 14 -9.45 -14.56 2.59
C GLU A 14 -8.97 -13.79 1.36
N ARG A 15 -9.79 -13.81 0.30
CA ARG A 15 -9.48 -13.11 -0.95
C ARG A 15 -9.48 -11.60 -0.76
N THR A 16 -10.45 -11.06 -0.03
CA THR A 16 -10.49 -9.63 0.32
C THR A 16 -9.27 -9.23 1.14
N ARG A 17 -8.88 -10.04 2.15
CA ARG A 17 -7.69 -9.75 2.95
C ARG A 17 -6.42 -9.72 2.09
N GLN A 18 -6.22 -10.70 1.22
CA GLN A 18 -5.06 -10.74 0.32
C GLN A 18 -5.06 -9.62 -0.72
N ALA A 19 -6.24 -9.17 -1.15
CA ALA A 19 -6.36 -8.00 -2.02
C ALA A 19 -5.92 -6.73 -1.28
N LEU A 20 -6.30 -6.57 -0.01
CA LEU A 20 -5.97 -5.39 0.80
C LEU A 20 -4.53 -5.39 1.31
N ASP A 21 -3.96 -6.56 1.60
CA ASP A 21 -2.61 -6.73 2.13
C ASP A 21 -1.87 -7.89 1.45
N PRO A 22 -0.89 -7.62 0.55
CA PRO A 22 -0.13 -8.65 -0.15
C PRO A 22 1.02 -9.24 0.67
N SER A 23 1.13 -8.99 1.98
CA SER A 23 2.22 -9.51 2.83
C SER A 23 2.33 -11.04 2.76
N GLY A 24 1.21 -11.75 2.75
CA GLY A 24 1.20 -13.21 2.62
C GLY A 24 1.82 -13.70 1.31
N TRP A 25 1.53 -13.01 0.20
CA TRP A 25 2.12 -13.31 -1.11
C TRP A 25 3.62 -13.04 -1.12
N ILE A 26 4.08 -11.94 -0.52
CA ILE A 26 5.51 -11.63 -0.38
C ILE A 26 6.20 -12.75 0.40
N ILE A 27 5.67 -13.11 1.57
CA ILE A 27 6.25 -14.15 2.41
C ILE A 27 6.29 -15.49 1.65
N GLU A 28 5.20 -15.89 1.01
CA GLU A 28 5.15 -17.12 0.22
C GLU A 28 6.19 -17.12 -0.90
N LYS A 29 6.31 -16.02 -1.65
CA LYS A 29 7.28 -15.91 -2.75
C LYS A 29 8.72 -15.90 -2.28
N LEU A 30 9.00 -15.28 -1.14
CA LEU A 30 10.36 -15.16 -0.60
C LEU A 30 10.81 -16.42 0.14
N GLU A 31 9.89 -17.28 0.57
CA GLU A 31 10.20 -18.45 1.39
C GLU A 31 9.93 -19.79 0.73
N ASN A 32 9.33 -19.81 -0.46
CA ASN A 32 9.05 -21.07 -1.13
C ASN A 32 10.37 -21.80 -1.44
N PRO A 33 10.63 -22.96 -0.80
CA PRO A 33 11.90 -23.68 -0.93
C PRO A 33 12.10 -24.26 -2.34
N ASN A 34 11.05 -24.29 -3.16
CA ASN A 34 11.10 -24.72 -4.56
C ASN A 34 11.45 -23.59 -5.52
N THR A 35 11.63 -22.38 -5.03
CA THR A 35 12.05 -21.23 -5.82
C THR A 35 13.42 -20.75 -5.34
N ASP A 36 14.30 -20.34 -6.25
CA ASP A 36 15.59 -19.70 -5.90
C ASP A 36 15.40 -18.24 -5.45
N HIS A 37 14.17 -17.87 -5.08
CA HIS A 37 13.85 -16.52 -4.67
C HIS A 37 14.31 -16.28 -3.24
N ARG A 38 14.97 -15.16 -3.04
CA ARG A 38 15.46 -14.73 -1.73
C ARG A 38 14.79 -13.44 -1.31
N PRO A 39 14.64 -13.16 -0.01
CA PRO A 39 14.15 -11.88 0.48
C PRO A 39 14.84 -10.65 -0.15
N GLU A 40 16.11 -10.80 -0.48
CA GLU A 40 16.92 -9.77 -1.11
C GLU A 40 16.55 -9.50 -2.57
N ASP A 41 15.86 -10.42 -3.25
CA ASP A 41 15.49 -10.26 -4.67
C ASP A 41 14.48 -9.14 -4.86
N LEU A 42 13.51 -8.99 -3.94
CA LEU A 42 12.55 -7.88 -3.99
C LEU A 42 13.26 -6.53 -3.81
N ILE A 43 14.22 -6.45 -2.88
CA ILE A 43 15.05 -5.26 -2.70
C ILE A 43 15.87 -5.00 -3.96
N GLY A 44 16.44 -6.04 -4.56
CA GLY A 44 17.23 -5.95 -5.79
C GLY A 44 16.40 -5.47 -6.99
N GLU A 45 15.21 -6.01 -7.19
CA GLU A 45 14.28 -5.57 -8.25
C GLU A 45 13.89 -4.11 -8.05
N PHE A 46 13.58 -3.73 -6.81
CA PHE A 46 13.22 -2.37 -6.46
C PHE A 46 14.37 -1.37 -6.69
N GLN A 47 15.60 -1.76 -6.36
CA GLN A 47 16.81 -0.99 -6.64
C GLN A 47 17.09 -0.89 -8.13
N PHE A 48 16.94 -1.99 -8.87
CA PHE A 48 17.13 -2.04 -10.30
C PHE A 48 16.15 -1.12 -11.04
N ALA A 49 14.85 -1.21 -10.72
CA ALA A 49 13.82 -0.38 -11.31
C ALA A 49 14.10 1.13 -11.12
N PHE A 50 14.49 1.52 -9.90
CA PHE A 50 14.88 2.90 -9.61
C PHE A 50 16.10 3.34 -10.42
N LEU A 51 17.20 2.58 -10.37
CA LEU A 51 18.46 2.98 -10.99
C LEU A 51 18.33 3.05 -12.52
N VAL A 52 17.70 2.05 -13.13
CA VAL A 52 17.48 2.04 -14.59
C VAL A 52 16.51 3.13 -15.00
N GLY A 53 15.43 3.34 -14.24
CA GLY A 53 14.47 4.40 -14.50
C GLY A 53 15.12 5.79 -14.48
N MET A 54 15.86 6.09 -13.42
CA MET A 54 16.44 7.40 -13.20
C MET A 54 17.69 7.68 -14.05
N HIS A 55 18.58 6.70 -14.24
CA HIS A 55 19.83 6.91 -14.99
C HIS A 55 19.66 6.75 -16.50
N LEU A 56 18.78 5.86 -16.95
CA LEU A 56 18.58 5.60 -18.38
C LEU A 56 17.31 6.26 -18.94
N GLY A 57 16.54 6.99 -18.12
CA GLY A 57 15.28 7.59 -18.53
C GLY A 57 14.23 6.55 -18.92
N ASN A 58 14.28 5.36 -18.32
CA ASN A 58 13.34 4.28 -18.62
C ASN A 58 12.06 4.46 -17.81
N PHE A 59 11.05 5.09 -18.44
CA PHE A 59 9.75 5.34 -17.81
C PHE A 59 9.04 4.06 -17.33
N SER A 60 9.16 2.94 -18.04
CA SER A 60 8.58 1.67 -17.59
C SER A 60 9.22 1.15 -16.30
N CYS A 61 10.52 1.39 -16.10
CA CYS A 61 11.18 1.09 -14.84
C CYS A 61 10.75 2.06 -13.72
N LEU A 62 10.47 3.32 -14.03
CA LEU A 62 9.91 4.26 -13.06
C LEU A 62 8.48 3.88 -12.66
N GLU A 63 7.63 3.50 -13.63
CA GLU A 63 6.29 2.96 -13.38
C GLU A 63 6.35 1.71 -12.51
N GLN A 64 7.28 0.79 -12.81
CA GLN A 64 7.50 -0.40 -11.99
C GLN A 64 7.98 -0.03 -10.59
N TRP A 65 8.87 0.95 -10.44
CA TRP A 65 9.33 1.40 -9.12
C TRP A 65 8.18 1.98 -8.30
N PHE A 66 7.33 2.82 -8.88
CA PHE A 66 6.13 3.32 -8.21
C PHE A 66 5.12 2.22 -7.90
N PHE A 67 4.95 1.24 -8.80
CA PHE A 67 4.10 0.08 -8.57
C PHE A 67 4.60 -0.75 -7.38
N LEU A 68 5.90 -1.10 -7.36
CA LEU A 68 6.52 -1.84 -6.26
C LEU A 68 6.40 -1.07 -4.94
N ALA A 69 6.61 0.24 -4.95
CA ALA A 69 6.44 1.07 -3.76
C ALA A 69 4.98 1.06 -3.26
N THR A 70 4.01 1.35 -4.13
CA THR A 70 2.62 1.64 -3.74
C THR A 70 1.73 0.41 -3.62
N GLN A 71 1.86 -0.56 -4.51
CA GLN A 71 0.99 -1.73 -4.60
C GLN A 71 1.54 -2.95 -3.86
N LEU A 72 2.83 -2.93 -3.52
CA LEU A 72 3.49 -4.05 -2.86
C LEU A 72 4.05 -3.62 -1.50
N ILE A 73 5.09 -2.79 -1.48
CA ILE A 73 5.84 -2.46 -0.24
C ILE A 73 4.95 -1.73 0.77
N PHE A 74 4.34 -0.61 0.40
CA PHE A 74 3.52 0.21 1.30
C PHE A 74 2.05 -0.25 1.38
N ARG A 75 1.73 -1.41 0.78
CA ARG A 75 0.45 -2.11 0.97
C ARG A 75 0.60 -3.35 1.87
N SER A 76 1.83 -3.83 2.07
CA SER A 76 2.15 -4.97 2.94
C SER A 76 2.24 -4.58 4.42
N TYR A 77 1.09 -4.44 5.07
CA TYR A 77 1.02 -4.00 6.46
C TYR A 77 1.43 -5.11 7.44
N ASP A 78 0.97 -6.34 7.23
CA ASP A 78 1.28 -7.50 8.09
C ASP A 78 2.78 -7.82 8.14
N LEU A 79 3.53 -7.51 7.07
CA LEU A 79 4.98 -7.67 7.01
C LEU A 79 5.72 -6.95 8.15
N THR A 80 5.14 -5.86 8.69
CA THR A 80 5.71 -5.11 9.81
C THR A 80 5.79 -5.92 11.11
N VAL A 81 4.85 -6.84 11.30
CA VAL A 81 4.74 -7.71 12.48
C VAL A 81 5.39 -9.06 12.20
N ASP A 82 5.08 -9.64 11.04
CA ASP A 82 5.50 -11.00 10.68
C ASP A 82 6.97 -11.08 10.29
N ARG A 83 7.48 -10.05 9.59
CA ARG A 83 8.85 -9.95 9.06
C ARG A 83 9.45 -8.56 9.23
N PRO A 84 9.61 -8.07 10.48
CA PRO A 84 10.03 -6.70 10.76
C PRO A 84 11.35 -6.32 10.09
N GLN A 85 12.32 -7.25 10.00
CA GLN A 85 13.59 -6.97 9.33
C GLN A 85 13.42 -6.70 7.83
N GLN A 86 12.55 -7.45 7.15
CA GLN A 86 12.29 -7.28 5.71
C GLN A 86 11.54 -5.96 5.46
N ALA A 87 10.49 -5.69 6.23
CA ALA A 87 9.76 -4.42 6.17
C ALA A 87 10.70 -3.22 6.39
N ARG A 88 11.56 -3.28 7.41
CA ARG A 88 12.55 -2.23 7.68
C ARG A 88 13.50 -2.03 6.50
N ASN A 89 14.04 -3.10 5.94
CA ASN A 89 15.00 -3.01 4.84
C ASN A 89 14.37 -2.39 3.57
N LEU A 90 13.09 -2.68 3.29
CA LEU A 90 12.35 -2.07 2.18
C LEU A 90 12.14 -0.57 2.40
N ILE A 91 11.70 -0.16 3.59
CA ILE A 91 11.53 1.26 3.97
C ILE A 91 12.86 2.01 3.85
N GLN A 92 13.94 1.43 4.39
CA GLN A 92 15.27 2.04 4.34
C GLN A 92 15.81 2.12 2.90
N THR A 93 15.53 1.12 2.07
CA THR A 93 15.90 1.14 0.65
C THR A 93 15.18 2.27 -0.08
N PHE A 94 13.87 2.38 0.09
CA PHE A 94 13.07 3.46 -0.50
C PHE A 94 13.58 4.83 -0.06
N HIS A 95 13.78 5.02 1.25
CA HIS A 95 14.29 6.29 1.77
C HIS A 95 15.70 6.61 1.24
N ALA A 96 16.58 5.62 1.15
CA ALA A 96 17.92 5.81 0.60
C ALA A 96 17.89 6.18 -0.90
N GLN A 97 16.96 5.62 -1.68
CA GLN A 97 16.77 5.98 -3.09
C GLN A 97 16.33 7.44 -3.26
N LEU A 98 15.41 7.91 -2.42
CA LEU A 98 14.97 9.31 -2.42
C LEU A 98 16.13 10.26 -2.05
N LEU A 99 16.89 9.93 -1.00
CA LEU A 99 18.10 10.68 -0.64
C LEU A 99 19.16 10.66 -1.75
N TYR A 100 19.28 9.54 -2.46
CA TYR A 100 20.18 9.43 -3.59
C TYR A 100 19.73 10.31 -4.76
N ASN A 101 18.43 10.31 -5.08
CA ASN A 101 17.86 11.19 -6.09
C ASN A 101 18.15 12.66 -5.79
N GLU A 102 17.86 13.11 -4.56
CA GLU A 102 18.12 14.49 -4.12
C GLU A 102 19.59 14.89 -4.27
N ARG A 103 20.52 13.99 -3.90
CA ARG A 103 21.94 14.33 -3.79
C ARG A 103 22.71 14.25 -5.10
N TYR A 104 22.33 13.33 -5.98
CA TYR A 104 23.21 12.92 -7.09
C TYR A 104 22.57 13.02 -8.47
N LEU A 105 21.26 13.20 -8.56
CA LEU A 105 20.56 13.21 -9.85
C LEU A 105 20.07 14.61 -10.20
N GLN A 106 20.00 14.87 -11.51
CA GLN A 106 19.36 16.06 -12.04
C GLN A 106 17.88 15.74 -12.27
N GLY A 107 17.00 16.43 -11.54
CA GLY A 107 15.55 16.19 -11.56
C GLY A 107 15.08 15.34 -10.39
N ASP A 108 13.87 15.66 -9.92
CA ASP A 108 13.21 14.97 -8.81
C ASP A 108 12.23 13.93 -9.37
N ILE A 109 12.34 12.68 -8.91
CA ILE A 109 11.45 11.58 -9.31
C ILE A 109 9.98 11.87 -8.98
N LEU A 110 9.73 12.61 -7.90
CA LEU A 110 8.39 13.00 -7.46
C LEU A 110 7.79 14.10 -8.34
N GLU A 111 8.63 15.00 -8.88
CA GLU A 111 8.21 16.03 -9.83
C GLU A 111 8.05 15.48 -11.26
N LEU A 112 8.86 14.48 -11.62
CA LEU A 112 8.83 13.85 -12.94
C LEU A 112 7.52 13.09 -13.19
N MET A 113 6.92 12.55 -12.13
CA MET A 113 5.73 11.69 -12.18
C MET A 113 4.70 12.11 -11.12
N PRO A 114 4.06 13.29 -11.26
CA PRO A 114 3.27 13.91 -10.19
C PRO A 114 2.02 13.10 -9.79
N GLU A 115 1.38 12.42 -10.75
CA GLU A 115 0.23 11.55 -10.46
C GLU A 115 0.64 10.33 -9.64
N GLN A 116 1.79 9.74 -9.95
CA GLN A 116 2.34 8.61 -9.21
C GLN A 116 2.83 9.06 -7.83
N ALA A 117 3.40 10.26 -7.72
CA ALA A 117 3.78 10.87 -6.44
C ALA A 117 2.56 11.11 -5.54
N ARG A 118 1.41 11.54 -6.10
CA ARG A 118 0.14 11.66 -5.37
C ARG A 118 -0.34 10.32 -4.82
N LYS A 119 -0.33 9.27 -5.64
CA LYS A 119 -0.67 7.89 -5.23
C LYS A 119 0.30 7.36 -4.17
N LEU A 120 1.58 7.70 -4.28
CA LEU A 120 2.59 7.33 -3.31
C LEU A 120 2.37 8.01 -1.96
N ARG A 121 2.08 9.31 -1.95
CA ARG A 121 1.74 10.04 -0.73
C ARG A 121 0.56 9.38 -0.01
N LEU A 122 -0.48 9.04 -0.77
CA LEU A 122 -1.64 8.32 -0.27
C LEU A 122 -1.27 6.97 0.36
N ALA A 123 -0.54 6.13 -0.38
CA ALA A 123 -0.09 4.82 0.13
C ALA A 123 0.74 4.94 1.41
N LEU A 124 1.61 5.96 1.50
CA LEU A 124 2.41 6.23 2.69
C LEU A 124 1.56 6.68 3.89
N THR A 125 0.54 7.50 3.67
CA THR A 125 -0.41 7.91 4.73
C THR A 125 -1.17 6.71 5.28
N THR A 126 -1.69 5.85 4.41
CA THR A 126 -2.36 4.61 4.83
C THR A 126 -1.37 3.70 5.57
N TYR A 127 -0.19 3.46 5.00
CA TYR A 127 0.83 2.62 5.62
C TYR A 127 1.21 3.11 7.01
N LYS A 128 1.40 4.43 7.18
CA LYS A 128 1.67 5.04 8.49
C LYS A 128 0.59 4.69 9.50
N THR A 129 -0.68 4.95 9.14
CA THR A 129 -1.84 4.66 10.01
C THR A 129 -1.87 3.19 10.40
N ARG A 130 -1.65 2.27 9.43
CA ARG A 130 -1.64 0.83 9.69
C ARG A 130 -0.46 0.37 10.54
N LEU A 131 0.72 0.96 10.33
CA LEU A 131 1.91 0.69 11.14
C LEU A 131 1.67 1.11 12.60
N ASP A 132 1.14 2.31 12.81
CA ASP A 132 0.84 2.83 14.14
C ASP A 132 -0.22 1.96 14.84
N GLU A 133 -1.31 1.60 14.15
CA GLU A 133 -2.35 0.68 14.66
C GLU A 133 -1.76 -0.67 15.08
N LYS A 134 -0.90 -1.28 14.25
CA LYS A 134 -0.29 -2.59 14.52
C LYS A 134 0.68 -2.54 15.69
N LEU A 135 1.56 -1.55 15.73
CA LEU A 135 2.52 -1.39 16.82
C LEU A 135 1.80 -1.09 18.15
N GLN A 136 0.71 -0.31 18.13
CA GLN A 136 -0.13 -0.08 19.31
C GLN A 136 -0.84 -1.37 19.76
N ALA A 137 -1.38 -2.16 18.83
CA ALA A 137 -2.07 -3.42 19.14
C ALA A 137 -1.15 -4.46 19.81
N LEU A 138 0.15 -4.44 19.50
CA LEU A 138 1.15 -5.30 20.15
C LEU A 138 1.41 -4.89 21.61
N GLY A 139 1.29 -3.60 21.93
CA GLY A 139 1.53 -3.08 23.29
C GLY A 139 2.86 -3.53 23.88
N ASP A 140 2.82 -4.10 25.08
CA ASP A 140 4.01 -4.60 25.79
C ASP A 140 4.69 -5.81 25.10
N HIS A 141 4.03 -6.46 24.13
CA HIS A 141 4.59 -7.58 23.37
C HIS A 141 5.40 -7.12 22.14
N CYS A 142 5.46 -5.82 21.86
CA CYS A 142 6.17 -5.27 20.71
C CYS A 142 7.68 -5.50 20.85
N THR A 143 8.25 -6.28 19.94
CA THR A 143 9.68 -6.62 19.97
C THR A 143 10.55 -5.44 19.55
N PRO A 144 11.84 -5.41 19.94
CA PRO A 144 12.76 -4.38 19.48
C PRO A 144 12.84 -4.28 17.95
N GLU A 145 12.79 -5.42 17.25
CA GLU A 145 12.81 -5.47 15.78
C GLU A 145 11.59 -4.76 15.18
N GLN A 146 10.39 -5.02 15.72
CA GLN A 146 9.15 -4.37 15.29
C GLN A 146 9.19 -2.85 15.55
N GLN A 147 9.71 -2.43 16.71
CA GLN A 147 9.92 -1.00 17.00
C GLN A 147 10.88 -0.34 16.00
N THR A 148 11.92 -1.04 15.55
CA THR A 148 12.85 -0.47 14.55
C THR A 148 12.20 -0.20 13.19
N VAL A 149 11.08 -0.86 12.86
CA VAL A 149 10.28 -0.55 11.66
C VAL A 149 9.65 0.84 11.81
N GLY A 150 9.01 1.10 12.96
CA GLY A 150 8.46 2.42 13.29
C GLY A 150 9.49 3.53 13.24
N MET A 151 10.70 3.28 13.75
CA MET A 151 11.81 4.25 13.70
C MET A 151 12.29 4.51 12.26
N ALA A 152 12.38 3.47 11.44
CA ALA A 152 12.77 3.60 10.03
C ALA A 152 11.72 4.41 9.25
N PHE A 153 10.44 4.15 9.46
CA PHE A 153 9.36 4.91 8.84
C PHE A 153 9.32 6.36 9.34
N SER A 154 9.49 6.60 10.65
CA SER A 154 9.57 7.95 11.22
C SER A 154 10.70 8.78 10.60
N SER A 155 11.83 8.14 10.26
CA SER A 155 12.95 8.79 9.59
C SER A 155 12.59 9.19 8.15
N LEU A 156 11.87 8.34 7.43
CA LEU A 156 11.34 8.63 6.10
C LEU A 156 10.33 9.79 6.14
N GLU A 157 9.35 9.73 7.05
CA GLU A 157 8.35 10.78 7.24
C GLU A 157 8.99 12.15 7.51
N SER A 158 10.01 12.17 8.37
CA SER A 158 10.74 13.41 8.69
C SER A 158 11.41 14.03 7.47
N TRP A 159 11.91 13.21 6.54
CA TRP A 159 12.47 13.71 5.28
C TRP A 159 11.37 14.22 4.33
N LEU A 160 10.22 13.53 4.27
CA LEU A 160 9.09 13.88 3.41
C LEU A 160 8.43 15.21 3.79
N TRP A 161 8.54 15.67 5.04
CA TRP A 161 8.05 17.00 5.47
C TRP A 161 8.62 18.15 4.65
N ARG A 162 9.81 17.99 4.06
CA ARG A 162 10.43 18.99 3.18
C ARG A 162 9.62 19.25 1.91
N PHE A 163 8.78 18.30 1.51
CA PHE A 163 7.85 18.38 0.38
C PHE A 163 6.43 18.79 0.80
N GLY A 164 6.22 19.17 2.06
CA GLY A 164 4.89 19.46 2.60
C GLY A 164 4.00 18.21 2.71
N TRP A 165 4.58 17.01 2.67
CA TRP A 165 3.85 15.77 2.85
C TRP A 165 3.65 15.52 4.33
N ASP A 166 2.56 16.06 4.86
CA ASP A 166 2.06 15.67 6.17
C ASP A 166 1.29 14.35 6.03
N LEU A 167 1.86 13.27 6.59
CA LEU A 167 1.27 11.94 6.63
C LEU A 167 0.38 11.72 7.87
N LYS A 168 0.35 12.68 8.80
CA LYS A 168 -0.53 12.68 10.00
C LYS A 168 -1.84 13.40 9.78
N GLY A 169 -1.89 14.27 8.76
CA GLY A 169 -3.05 15.09 8.49
C GLY A 169 -4.28 14.24 8.20
N GLU A 170 -5.40 14.55 8.87
CA GLU A 170 -6.74 14.07 8.51
C GLU A 170 -6.96 14.32 7.02
N TYR A 171 -6.80 13.27 6.23
CA TYR A 171 -7.06 13.36 4.81
C TYR A 171 -8.58 13.54 4.66
N VAL A 172 -9.00 14.67 4.09
CA VAL A 172 -10.41 14.97 3.84
C VAL A 172 -10.93 13.93 2.84
N ARG A 173 -11.63 12.91 3.36
CA ARG A 173 -12.21 11.80 2.57
C ARG A 173 -13.26 12.29 1.57
N SER A 174 -13.96 13.36 1.93
CA SER A 174 -14.86 14.11 1.06
C SER A 174 -14.91 15.58 1.50
N GLY A 175 -14.85 16.50 0.53
CA GLY A 175 -14.89 17.93 0.81
C GLY A 175 -15.68 18.68 -0.26
N ASN A 176 -16.56 19.59 0.17
CA ASN A 176 -17.27 20.44 -0.77
C ASN A 176 -16.35 21.60 -1.19
N VAL A 177 -15.92 21.61 -2.44
CA VAL A 177 -15.13 22.68 -3.03
C VAL A 177 -16.10 23.65 -3.71
N MET A 178 -16.05 24.92 -3.30
CA MET A 178 -16.79 25.98 -3.97
C MET A 178 -15.97 26.48 -5.17
N LEU A 179 -16.50 26.32 -6.38
CA LEU A 179 -15.92 26.85 -7.61
C LEU A 179 -16.10 28.38 -7.69
N GLU A 180 -15.36 29.02 -8.60
CA GLU A 180 -15.35 30.49 -8.78
C GLU A 180 -16.75 31.05 -9.15
N ASP A 181 -17.63 30.22 -9.68
CA ASP A 181 -19.03 30.54 -10.01
C ASP A 181 -20.02 30.30 -8.86
N GLY A 182 -19.55 29.84 -7.70
CA GLY A 182 -20.37 29.52 -6.53
C GLY A 182 -20.99 28.13 -6.56
N GLU A 183 -20.65 27.27 -7.52
CA GLU A 183 -21.05 25.87 -7.53
C GLU A 183 -20.30 25.08 -6.44
N MET A 184 -21.03 24.31 -5.64
CA MET A 184 -20.45 23.40 -4.65
C MET A 184 -20.25 22.03 -5.29
N VAL A 185 -19.02 21.63 -5.54
CA VAL A 185 -18.67 20.30 -6.03
C VAL A 185 -18.21 19.44 -4.86
N GLN A 186 -18.84 18.28 -4.66
CA GLN A 186 -18.38 17.27 -3.72
C GLN A 186 -17.16 16.57 -4.33
N ALA A 187 -15.96 16.89 -3.84
CA ALA A 187 -14.75 16.17 -4.19
C ALA A 187 -14.65 14.95 -3.27
N GLU A 188 -14.96 13.77 -3.79
CA GLU A 188 -14.63 12.49 -3.16
C GLU A 188 -13.31 11.99 -3.72
N VAL A 189 -12.37 11.67 -2.83
CA VAL A 189 -11.15 10.97 -3.23
C VAL A 189 -11.45 9.48 -3.20
N SER A 190 -11.82 8.93 -4.37
CA SER A 190 -12.15 7.50 -4.56
C SER A 190 -10.97 6.55 -4.28
N ASP A 191 -9.77 7.07 -4.03
CA ASP A 191 -8.56 6.26 -3.89
C ASP A 191 -8.47 5.51 -2.53
N PHE A 192 -9.50 5.60 -1.68
CA PHE A 192 -9.61 4.91 -0.37
C PHE A 192 -10.76 3.90 -0.29
N GLU A 193 -11.40 3.53 -1.40
CA GLU A 193 -12.47 2.50 -1.40
C GLU A 193 -12.03 1.20 -0.68
N ASP A 194 -10.75 0.81 -0.85
CA ASP A 194 -10.10 -0.31 -0.16
C ASP A 194 -10.07 -0.16 1.38
N GLU A 195 -10.08 1.06 1.94
CA GLU A 195 -10.18 1.29 3.40
C GLU A 195 -11.60 1.18 3.93
N ASP A 196 -12.62 1.45 3.12
CA ASP A 196 -14.04 1.37 3.50
C ASP A 196 -14.55 -0.09 3.51
N GLU A 197 -13.90 -1.00 2.79
CA GLU A 197 -14.11 -2.46 2.89
C GLU A 197 -13.61 -3.08 4.21
N ARG A 198 -13.08 -2.27 5.14
CA ARG A 198 -12.61 -2.70 6.48
C ARG A 198 -13.77 -3.03 7.44
N GLY A 199 -15.00 -2.60 7.14
CA GLY A 199 -16.17 -2.67 8.01
C GLY A 199 -16.75 -4.08 8.21
N GLU A 200 -17.02 -4.40 9.48
CA GLU A 200 -17.57 -5.64 10.02
C GLU A 200 -18.73 -6.22 9.18
N PHE A 201 -18.58 -7.45 8.67
CA PHE A 201 -19.69 -8.18 8.07
C PHE A 201 -20.77 -8.38 9.13
N ALA A 202 -21.80 -7.51 9.14
CA ALA A 202 -23.07 -7.87 9.71
C ALA A 202 -23.64 -9.00 8.85
N PRO A 203 -23.77 -10.24 9.35
CA PRO A 203 -24.35 -11.30 8.55
C PRO A 203 -25.81 -10.93 8.25
N THR A 204 -26.12 -10.64 6.99
CA THR A 204 -27.50 -10.51 6.54
C THR A 204 -28.12 -11.90 6.59
N VAL A 205 -29.05 -12.12 7.54
CA VAL A 205 -29.84 -13.34 7.59
C VAL A 205 -30.79 -13.31 6.40
N VAL A 206 -30.52 -14.15 5.41
CA VAL A 206 -31.37 -14.32 4.23
C VAL A 206 -32.39 -15.41 4.56
N GLU A 207 -33.68 -15.07 4.54
CA GLU A 207 -34.74 -16.08 4.63
C GLU A 207 -34.77 -16.87 3.32
N MET A 208 -34.60 -18.19 3.44
CA MET A 208 -34.70 -19.11 2.30
C MET A 208 -36.02 -19.86 2.38
N GLU A 209 -36.78 -19.84 1.28
CA GLU A 209 -37.94 -20.71 1.10
C GLU A 209 -37.61 -21.69 -0.03
N ASN A 210 -37.62 -22.99 0.27
CA ASN A 210 -37.33 -24.07 -0.68
C ASN A 210 -36.01 -23.93 -1.46
N GLY A 211 -34.97 -23.41 -0.81
CA GLY A 211 -33.63 -23.24 -1.41
C GLY A 211 -33.52 -22.03 -2.35
N THR A 212 -34.51 -21.14 -2.36
CA THR A 212 -34.48 -19.87 -3.08
C THR A 212 -34.58 -18.71 -2.08
N GLU A 213 -33.82 -17.65 -2.32
CA GLU A 213 -33.89 -16.42 -1.53
C GLU A 213 -35.25 -15.73 -1.73
N VAL A 214 -35.92 -15.42 -0.61
CA VAL A 214 -37.20 -14.71 -0.61
C VAL A 214 -36.95 -13.25 -1.02
N GLY A 215 -37.47 -12.82 -2.17
CA GLY A 215 -37.36 -11.44 -2.66
C GLY A 215 -36.73 -11.29 -4.05
N LEU A 216 -36.21 -12.38 -4.64
CA LEU A 216 -35.94 -12.41 -6.08
C LEU A 216 -37.28 -12.38 -6.83
N LEU A 217 -37.49 -11.33 -7.63
CA LEU A 217 -38.60 -11.26 -8.60
C LEU A 217 -38.50 -12.48 -9.53
N SER A 218 -39.37 -13.47 -9.33
CA SER A 218 -39.56 -14.53 -10.32
C SER A 218 -40.24 -13.92 -11.53
N TRP A 219 -39.55 -13.93 -12.66
CA TRP A 219 -40.19 -13.68 -13.96
C TRP A 219 -40.78 -15.00 -14.42
N ASP A 220 -41.86 -15.44 -13.77
CA ASP A 220 -42.65 -16.55 -14.28
C ASP A 220 -43.50 -16.02 -15.45
N THR A 221 -43.21 -16.51 -16.65
CA THR A 221 -44.09 -16.41 -17.82
C THR A 221 -44.84 -17.72 -18.00
#